data_AF-A0A941EYW3-F1
#
_entry.id   AF-A0A941EYW3-F1
#
_cell.length_a   1.000
_cell.length_b   1.000
_cell.length_c   1.000
_cell.angle_alpha   90.00
_cell.angle_beta   90.00
_cell.angle_gamma   90.00
#
_symmetry.space_group_name_H-M   'P 1'
#
loop_
_entity.id
_entity.type
_entity.pdbx_description
1 polymer ?
#
loop_
_entity_poly.entity_id
_entity_poly.type
_entity_poly.pdbx_seq_one_letter_code
_entity_poly.pdbx_strand_id
1 'polypeptide(L)' 'MSVLVCTRCGNRNAENSRFCSHCGAPLRPGVTPERPSETTSTISISGLEAYDAETTG' A
#
# COMPACT_ATOMS: atom_id res chain seq x y z
N MET A 1 15.83 -27.39 5.61
CA MET A 1 15.22 -26.09 5.22
C MET A 1 13.81 -26.36 4.72
N SER A 2 12.80 -25.80 5.37
CA SER A 2 11.42 -25.92 4.91
C SER A 2 11.15 -24.81 3.90
N VAL A 3 10.47 -25.15 2.81
CA VAL A 3 10.11 -24.19 1.74
C VAL A 3 8.61 -24.12 1.62
N LEU A 4 8.08 -22.92 1.38
CA LEU A 4 6.67 -22.69 1.21
C LEU A 4 6.37 -22.28 -0.24
N VAL A 5 5.47 -23.03 -0.87
CA VAL A 5 5.08 -22.80 -2.26
C VAL A 5 3.94 -21.80 -2.30
N CYS A 6 4.10 -20.74 -3.09
CA CYS A 6 3.05 -19.75 -3.30
C CYS A 6 1.87 -20.36 -4.05
N THR A 7 0.69 -20.34 -3.46
CA THR A 7 -0.55 -20.84 -4.10
C THR A 7 -1.05 -19.96 -5.25
N ARG A 8 -0.45 -18.77 -5.44
CA ARG A 8 -0.84 -17.82 -6.51
C ARG A 8 0.01 -17.97 -7.76
N CYS A 9 1.32 -18.12 -7.64
CA CYS A 9 2.25 -18.18 -8.78
C CYS A 9 3.15 -19.42 -8.82
N GLY A 10 3.11 -20.29 -7.79
CA GLY A 10 3.94 -21.49 -7.71
C GLY A 10 5.39 -21.27 -7.26
N ASN A 11 5.81 -20.03 -6.99
CA ASN A 11 7.18 -19.75 -6.56
C ASN A 11 7.50 -20.38 -5.19
N ARG A 12 8.74 -20.86 -5.01
CA ARG A 12 9.24 -21.38 -3.72
C ARG A 12 9.81 -20.23 -2.90
N ASN A 13 9.28 -20.04 -1.69
CA ASN A 13 9.70 -19.01 -0.76
C ASN A 13 10.21 -19.67 0.53
N ALA A 14 10.95 -18.91 1.34
CA ALA A 14 11.39 -19.39 2.65
C ALA A 14 10.18 -19.59 3.57
N GLU A 15 10.25 -20.55 4.48
CA GLU A 15 9.18 -20.83 5.45
C GLU A 15 8.81 -19.61 6.32
N ASN A 16 9.75 -18.71 6.56
CA ASN A 16 9.56 -17.47 7.32
C ASN A 16 9.07 -16.28 6.47
N SER A 17 8.93 -16.42 5.15
CA SER A 17 8.42 -15.35 4.28
C SER A 17 6.94 -15.07 4.55
N ARG A 18 6.61 -13.80 4.78
CA ARG A 18 5.22 -13.31 4.94
C ARG A 18 4.51 -13.11 3.60
N PHE A 19 5.26 -12.64 2.59
CA PHE A 19 4.77 -12.38 1.24
C PHE A 19 5.66 -13.11 0.22
N CYS A 20 5.12 -13.40 -0.96
CA CYS A 20 5.88 -14.00 -2.04
C CYS A 20 6.86 -12.99 -2.65
N SER A 21 8.15 -13.34 -2.74
CA SER A 21 9.17 -12.49 -3.36
C SER A 21 9.00 -12.29 -4.87
N HIS A 22 8.18 -13.13 -5.51
CA HIS A 22 7.94 -13.09 -6.96
C HIS A 22 6.67 -12.30 -7.34
N CYS A 23 5.57 -12.48 -6.60
CA CYS A 23 4.28 -11.88 -6.95
C CYS A 23 3.67 -10.99 -5.86
N GLY A 24 4.30 -10.87 -4.68
CA GLY A 24 3.79 -10.07 -3.56
C GLY A 24 2.60 -10.65 -2.81
N ALA A 25 2.04 -11.79 -3.24
CA ALA A 25 0.88 -12.39 -2.58
C ALA A 25 1.18 -12.81 -1.13
N PRO A 26 0.23 -12.65 -0.20
CA PRO A 26 0.39 -13.09 1.18
C PRO A 26 0.46 -14.62 1.24
N LEU A 27 1.46 -15.13 1.94
CA LEU A 27 1.70 -16.58 2.08
C LEU A 27 1.06 -17.17 3.34
N ARG A 28 0.69 -16.33 4.30
CA ARG A 28 0.11 -16.75 5.59
C ARG A 28 -1.27 -16.09 5.78
N PRO A 29 -2.32 -16.85 6.11
CA PRO A 29 -3.60 -16.26 6.51
C PRO A 29 -3.39 -15.51 7.84
N GLY A 30 -3.60 -14.19 7.85
CA GLY A 30 -3.40 -13.35 9.04
C GLY A 30 -2.40 -12.21 8.86
N VAL A 31 -1.64 -12.15 7.76
CA VAL A 31 -1.11 -10.87 7.28
C VAL A 31 -2.24 -10.13 6.57
N THR A 32 -3.09 -9.47 7.34
CA THR A 32 -3.94 -8.41 6.79
C THR A 32 -2.99 -7.42 6.15
N PRO A 33 -3.04 -7.16 4.83
CA PRO A 33 -2.36 -6.01 4.28
C PRO A 33 -2.94 -4.82 5.05
N GLU A 34 -2.10 -4.20 5.88
CA GLU A 34 -2.46 -2.98 6.58
C GLU A 34 -3.01 -2.05 5.52
N ARG A 35 -4.30 -1.76 5.66
CA ARG A 35 -5.15 -1.09 4.68
C ARG A 35 -4.32 -0.01 4.00
N PRO A 36 -4.14 -0.01 2.67
CA PRO A 36 -3.45 1.11 2.03
C PRO A 36 -4.12 2.36 2.57
N SER A 37 -3.33 3.21 3.21
CA SER A 37 -3.84 4.42 3.82
C SER A 37 -4.37 5.29 2.68
N GLU A 38 -5.63 5.06 2.31
CA GLU A 38 -6.39 5.82 1.31
C GLU A 38 -6.81 7.16 1.92
N THR A 39 -5.87 7.84 2.56
CA THR A 39 -5.98 9.25 2.91
C THR A 39 -4.82 9.96 2.25
N THR A 40 -4.73 9.85 0.93
CA THR A 40 -3.96 10.82 0.14
C THR A 40 -4.89 11.98 -0.13
N SER A 41 -4.76 13.03 0.68
CA SER A 41 -5.49 14.27 0.45
C SER A 41 -4.97 14.90 -0.84
N THR A 42 -5.64 14.69 -1.96
CA THR A 42 -5.40 15.43 -3.20
C THR A 42 -5.87 16.86 -3.00
N ILE A 43 -4.99 17.72 -2.51
CA ILE A 43 -5.24 19.16 -2.39
C ILE A 43 -5.25 19.74 -3.81
N SER A 44 -6.42 20.11 -4.32
CA SER A 44 -6.55 20.85 -5.57
C SER A 44 -6.10 22.29 -5.33
N ILE A 45 -4.92 22.63 -5.86
CA ILE A 45 -4.25 23.93 -5.67
C ILE A 45 -5.06 25.12 -6.21
N SER A 46 -6.06 24.91 -7.07
CA SER A 46 -6.84 26.00 -7.68
C SER A 46 -7.75 26.80 -6.72
N GLY A 47 -7.86 26.40 -5.44
CA GLY A 47 -8.73 27.07 -4.46
C GLY A 47 -8.05 28.06 -3.52
N LEU A 48 -6.72 28.21 -3.53
CA LEU A 48 -6.00 29.07 -2.58
C LEU A 48 -5.72 30.51 -3.06
N GLU A 49 -5.81 30.81 -4.36
CA GLU A 49 -5.52 32.16 -4.87
C GLU A 49 -6.68 33.14 -4.65
N ALA A 50 -7.89 32.63 -4.35
CA ALA A 50 -9.08 33.46 -4.20
C ALA A 50 -9.22 34.12 -2.81
N TYR A 51 -8.49 33.68 -1.77
CA TYR A 51 -8.68 34.19 -0.41
C TYR A 51 -7.70 35.31 0.02
N ASP A 52 -6.68 35.64 -0.78
CA ASP A 52 -5.72 36.71 -0.42
C ASP A 52 -6.19 38.12 -0.87
N ALA A 53 -7.18 38.21 -1.77
CA ALA A 53 -7.64 39.50 -2.30
C ALA A 53 -8.56 40.30 -1.35
N GLU A 54 -9.02 39.72 -0.24
CA GLU A 54 -10.09 40.29 0.59
C GLU A 54 -9.61 40.86 1.93
N THR A 55 -8.31 41.17 2.08
CA THR A 55 -7.75 41.74 3.34
C THR A 55 -7.04 43.08 3.19
N THR A 56 -7.21 43.80 2.06
CA THR A 56 -6.88 45.23 2.01
C THR A 56 -8.17 46.04 1.93
N GLY A 57 -8.67 46.41 3.11
CA GLY A 57 -9.65 47.48 3.34
C GLY A 57 -9.08 48.47 4.33
#